data_AF-A0A9P7ED22-F1
#
_entry.id   AF-A0A9P7ED22-F1
#
_cell.length_a   1.000
_cell.length_b   1.000
_cell.length_c   1.000
_cell.angle_alpha   90.00
_cell.angle_beta   90.00
_cell.angle_gamma   90.00
#
_symmetry.space_group_name_H-M   'P 1'
#
loop_
_entity.id
_entity.type
_entity.pdbx_description
1 polymer ?
#
loop_
_entity_poly.entity_id
_entity_poly.type
_entity_poly.pdbx_seq_one_letter_code
_entity_poly.pdbx_strand_id
1 'polypeptide(L)'
;MNNSNFHKMIRMKRTLCHKYKQVKNGITESEKAFDRLDEAAPAASKKEWLASKRIAQSSRINNPAAMDVYEINIKKDNKKEIKLRLLEEGDSHKAAPAHRSVTTWISMGLAIEEAQIALVIKLRRIGRRTTGTQRLDIT
;
A
#
# COMPACT_ATOMS: atom_id res chain seq x y z
N MET A 1 -42.19 6.20 -0.74
CA MET A 1 -41.17 6.78 -1.66
C MET A 1 -40.07 7.43 -0.85
N ASN A 2 -38.89 6.82 -0.85
CA ASN A 2 -37.78 7.16 0.06
C ASN A 2 -36.95 8.31 -0.55
N ASN A 3 -36.98 9.49 0.07
CA ASN A 3 -36.38 10.69 -0.48
C ASN A 3 -34.85 10.70 -0.31
N SER A 4 -34.17 9.92 -1.15
CA SER A 4 -32.71 9.73 -1.18
C SER A 4 -31.97 10.99 -1.63
N ASN A 5 -32.53 11.74 -2.58
CA ASN A 5 -31.89 12.94 -3.12
C ASN A 5 -31.96 14.13 -2.16
N PHE A 6 -33.07 14.31 -1.42
CA PHE A 6 -33.18 15.35 -0.40
C PHE A 6 -32.22 15.14 0.78
N HIS A 7 -32.07 13.90 1.25
CA HIS A 7 -31.09 13.58 2.29
C HIS A 7 -29.65 13.83 1.82
N LYS A 8 -29.33 13.52 0.55
CA LYS A 8 -28.03 13.87 -0.05
C LYS A 8 -27.82 15.39 -0.06
N MET A 9 -28.84 16.17 -0.46
CA MET A 9 -28.77 17.63 -0.51
C MET A 9 -28.56 18.25 0.88
N ILE A 10 -29.29 17.79 1.91
CA ILE A 10 -29.12 18.28 3.29
C ILE A 10 -27.71 17.97 3.80
N ARG A 11 -27.20 16.76 3.55
CA ARG A 11 -25.85 16.36 3.97
C ARG A 11 -24.75 17.04 3.17
N MET A 12 -25.06 17.52 1.95
CA MET A 12 -24.11 18.11 1.02
C MET A 12 -23.37 19.29 1.64
N LYS A 13 -24.07 20.23 2.29
CA LYS A 13 -23.46 21.39 2.96
C LYS A 13 -22.38 20.95 3.96
N ARG A 14 -22.70 20.01 4.84
CA ARG A 14 -21.75 19.50 5.85
C ARG A 14 -20.56 18.81 5.18
N THR A 15 -20.81 17.98 4.16
CA THR A 15 -19.72 17.28 3.44
C THR A 15 -18.80 18.26 2.70
N LEU A 16 -19.35 19.30 2.06
CA LEU A 16 -18.58 20.33 1.37
C LEU A 16 -17.72 21.12 2.35
N CYS A 17 -18.29 21.57 3.48
CA CYS A 17 -17.52 22.28 4.50
C CYS A 17 -16.39 21.41 5.07
N HIS A 18 -16.65 20.10 5.28
CA HIS A 18 -15.63 19.18 5.76
C HIS A 18 -14.52 18.95 4.73
N LYS A 19 -14.88 18.65 3.48
CA LYS A 19 -13.93 18.48 2.37
C LYS A 19 -13.10 19.73 2.15
N TYR A 20 -13.72 20.92 2.20
CA TYR A 20 -13.01 22.18 2.08
C TYR A 20 -11.94 22.36 3.16
N LYS A 21 -12.27 22.08 4.43
CA LYS A 21 -11.29 22.14 5.52
C LYS A 21 -10.15 21.13 5.33
N GLN A 22 -10.47 19.90 4.91
CA GLN A 22 -9.46 18.88 4.64
C GLN A 22 -8.53 19.28 3.49
N VAL A 23 -9.09 19.72 2.36
CA VAL A 23 -8.30 20.20 1.22
C VAL A 23 -7.44 21.39 1.64
N LYS A 24 -8.01 22.39 2.33
CA LYS A 24 -7.25 23.55 2.80
C LYS A 24 -6.04 23.17 3.63
N ASN A 25 -6.17 22.15 4.49
CA ASN A 25 -5.08 21.67 5.32
C ASN A 25 -4.07 20.82 4.53
N GLY A 26 -4.53 20.09 3.51
CA GLY A 26 -3.71 19.18 2.71
C GLY A 26 -3.07 19.78 1.46
N ILE A 27 -3.38 21.04 1.09
CA ILE A 27 -2.82 21.68 -0.11
C ILE A 27 -1.30 21.69 -0.07
N THR A 28 -0.70 22.15 1.03
CA THR A 28 0.75 22.29 1.13
C THR A 28 1.48 20.96 1.10
N GLU A 29 0.89 19.92 1.70
CA GLU A 29 1.43 18.56 1.65
C GLU A 29 1.29 17.96 0.24
N SER A 30 0.14 18.17 -0.40
CA SER A 30 -0.12 17.70 -1.76
C SER A 30 0.76 18.40 -2.80
N GLU A 31 1.03 19.69 -2.64
CA GLU A 31 1.96 20.45 -3.51
C GLU A 31 3.36 19.87 -3.38
N LYS A 32 3.88 19.71 -2.14
CA LYS A 32 5.18 19.10 -1.91
C LYS A 32 5.28 17.67 -2.45
N ALA A 33 4.22 16.87 -2.30
CA ALA A 33 4.18 15.53 -2.84
C ALA A 33 4.20 15.53 -4.37
N PHE A 34 3.47 16.47 -4.99
CA PHE A 34 3.48 16.66 -6.44
C PHE A 34 4.85 17.09 -6.95
N ASP A 35 5.48 18.08 -6.32
CA ASP A 35 6.80 18.58 -6.72
C ASP A 35 7.85 17.47 -6.68
N ARG A 36 7.83 16.63 -5.64
CA ARG A 36 8.72 15.45 -5.55
C ARG A 36 8.50 14.47 -6.69
N LEU A 37 7.25 14.22 -7.07
CA LEU A 37 6.93 13.33 -8.18
C LEU A 37 7.33 13.95 -9.53
N ASP A 38 7.15 15.25 -9.68
CA ASP A 38 7.57 15.97 -10.87
C ASP A 38 9.09 15.95 -10.98
N GLU A 39 9.84 16.30 -9.94
CA GLU A 39 11.32 16.24 -9.92
C GLU A 39 11.86 14.84 -10.27
N ALA A 40 11.20 13.78 -9.80
CA ALA A 40 11.59 12.41 -10.11
C ALA A 40 11.31 11.98 -11.57
N ALA A 41 10.43 12.69 -12.28
CA ALA A 41 10.01 12.31 -13.62
C ALA A 41 11.03 12.76 -14.71
N PRO A 42 11.33 11.92 -15.72
CA PRO A 42 12.20 12.30 -16.84
C PRO A 42 11.64 13.47 -17.66
N ALA A 43 12.51 14.39 -18.08
CA ALA A 43 12.12 15.58 -18.84
C ALA A 43 11.40 15.27 -20.16
N ALA A 44 11.78 14.18 -20.84
CA ALA A 44 11.13 13.72 -22.06
C ALA A 44 9.66 13.32 -21.81
N SER A 45 9.41 12.54 -20.75
CA SER A 45 8.06 12.12 -20.35
C SER A 45 7.19 13.31 -19.97
N LYS A 46 7.73 14.29 -19.24
CA LYS A 46 7.00 15.52 -18.90
C LYS A 46 6.50 16.26 -20.14
N LYS A 47 7.38 16.41 -21.15
CA LYS A 47 7.05 17.10 -22.40
C LYS A 47 5.93 16.38 -23.16
N GLU A 48 6.02 15.05 -23.23
CA GLU A 48 5.00 14.20 -23.84
C GLU A 48 3.66 14.32 -23.11
N TRP A 49 3.64 14.18 -21.78
CA TRP A 49 2.42 14.30 -20.98
C TRP A 49 1.77 15.67 -21.12
N LEU A 50 2.55 16.74 -21.16
CA LEU A 50 2.03 18.10 -21.40
C LEU A 50 1.42 18.24 -22.79
N ALA A 51 2.00 17.62 -23.82
CA ALA A 51 1.45 17.60 -25.18
C ALA A 51 0.13 16.82 -25.22
N SER A 52 0.12 15.61 -24.67
CA SER A 52 -1.09 14.76 -24.60
C SER A 52 -2.20 15.43 -23.82
N LYS A 53 -1.89 16.10 -22.70
CA LYS A 53 -2.84 16.91 -21.93
C LYS A 53 -3.47 18.02 -22.78
N ARG A 54 -2.68 18.76 -23.57
CA ARG A 54 -3.20 19.84 -24.42
C ARG A 54 -4.16 19.30 -25.48
N ILE A 55 -3.78 18.20 -26.13
CA ILE A 55 -4.59 17.56 -27.19
C ILE A 55 -5.90 16.99 -26.61
N ALA A 56 -5.82 16.35 -25.44
CA ALA A 56 -6.99 15.84 -24.74
C ALA A 56 -7.99 16.96 -24.40
N GLN A 57 -7.50 18.06 -23.83
CA GLN A 57 -8.34 19.19 -23.43
C GLN A 57 -8.98 19.92 -24.61
N SER A 58 -8.27 20.08 -25.74
CA SER A 58 -8.85 20.71 -26.93
C SER A 58 -9.89 19.83 -27.62
N SER A 59 -9.72 18.51 -27.56
CA SER A 59 -10.58 17.56 -28.26
C SER A 59 -11.76 17.05 -27.42
N ARG A 60 -11.79 17.35 -26.11
CA ARG A 60 -12.76 16.77 -25.15
C ARG A 60 -14.24 16.91 -25.51
N ILE A 61 -14.61 17.99 -26.22
CA ILE A 61 -16.01 18.28 -26.57
C ILE A 61 -16.45 17.40 -27.74
N ASN A 62 -15.57 17.19 -28.71
CA ASN A 62 -15.88 16.48 -29.96
C ASN A 62 -15.52 15.00 -29.90
N ASN A 63 -14.59 14.62 -29.02
CA ASN A 63 -14.15 13.25 -28.82
C ASN A 63 -14.06 12.94 -27.32
N PRO A 64 -15.07 12.27 -26.74
CA PRO A 64 -15.06 11.85 -25.34
C PRO A 64 -13.86 10.95 -24.99
N ALA A 65 -13.41 10.10 -25.92
CA ALA A 65 -12.26 9.20 -25.72
C ALA A 65 -10.92 9.95 -25.63
N ALA A 66 -10.87 11.23 -26.02
CA ALA A 66 -9.66 12.04 -25.86
C ALA A 66 -9.27 12.22 -24.37
N MET A 67 -10.22 12.03 -23.45
CA MET A 67 -9.98 12.12 -22.00
C MET A 67 -9.41 10.83 -21.40
N ASP A 68 -9.35 9.72 -22.15
CA ASP A 68 -8.85 8.43 -21.68
C ASP A 68 -7.35 8.47 -21.34
N VAL A 69 -6.62 9.50 -21.77
CA VAL A 69 -5.24 9.79 -21.37
C VAL A 69 -5.10 9.94 -19.84
N TYR A 70 -6.17 10.30 -19.13
CA TYR A 70 -6.17 10.38 -17.67
C TYR A 70 -6.53 9.06 -16.99
N GLU A 71 -6.90 8.03 -17.75
CA GLU A 71 -7.26 6.74 -17.20
C GLU A 71 -6.01 6.02 -16.70
N ILE A 72 -6.04 5.65 -15.42
CA ILE A 72 -4.93 4.98 -14.76
C ILE A 72 -5.08 3.47 -15.00
N ASN A 73 -4.39 2.94 -16.00
CA ASN A 73 -4.36 1.50 -16.27
C ASN A 73 -3.26 0.82 -15.44
N ILE A 74 -3.47 0.75 -14.12
CA ILE A 74 -2.62 -0.10 -13.27
C ILE A 74 -3.12 -1.53 -13.42
N LYS A 75 -2.33 -2.39 -14.06
CA LYS A 75 -2.52 -3.84 -13.93
C LYS A 75 -2.45 -4.15 -12.44
N LYS A 76 -3.56 -4.62 -11.87
CA LYS A 76 -3.57 -5.18 -10.51
C LYS A 76 -2.77 -6.46 -10.56
N ASP A 77 -1.48 -6.35 -10.32
CA ASP A 77 -0.65 -7.52 -10.09
C ASP A 77 -1.23 -8.27 -8.89
N ASN A 78 -1.40 -9.58 -9.05
CA ASN A 78 -1.95 -10.40 -8.00
C ASN A 78 -0.98 -10.35 -6.81
N LYS A 79 -1.44 -9.96 -5.63
CA LYS A 79 -0.58 -9.89 -4.43
C LYS A 79 0.19 -11.20 -4.19
N LYS A 80 -0.34 -12.34 -4.63
CA LYS A 80 0.33 -13.65 -4.58
C LYS A 80 1.54 -13.71 -5.51
N GLU A 81 1.42 -13.18 -6.71
CA GLU A 81 2.47 -13.16 -7.75
C GLU A 81 3.60 -12.20 -7.36
N ILE A 82 3.27 -11.02 -6.82
CA ILE A 82 4.28 -10.11 -6.24
C ILE A 82 5.04 -10.79 -5.10
N LYS A 83 4.34 -11.48 -4.20
CA LYS A 83 4.98 -12.22 -3.09
C LYS A 83 5.90 -13.34 -3.59
N LEU A 84 5.47 -14.07 -4.61
CA LEU A 84 6.23 -15.18 -5.18
C LEU A 84 7.51 -14.65 -5.84
N ARG A 85 7.41 -13.57 -6.64
CA ARG A 85 8.56 -12.89 -7.23
C ARG A 85 9.56 -12.39 -6.17
N LEU A 86 9.07 -11.77 -5.09
CA LEU A 86 9.94 -11.29 -4.00
C LEU A 86 10.64 -12.42 -3.24
N LEU A 87 10.01 -13.59 -3.15
CA LEU A 87 10.61 -14.78 -2.55
C LEU A 87 11.70 -15.37 -3.47
N GLU A 88 11.40 -15.51 -4.76
CA GLU A 88 12.36 -15.97 -5.76
C GLU A 88 13.59 -15.06 -5.85
N GLU A 89 13.38 -13.74 -5.89
CA GLU A 89 14.44 -12.74 -5.94
C GLU A 89 15.32 -12.79 -4.68
N GLY A 90 14.71 -13.01 -3.50
CA GLY A 90 15.40 -13.24 -2.24
C GLY A 90 16.22 -14.53 -2.19
N ASP A 91 15.79 -15.59 -2.89
CA ASP A 91 16.49 -16.87 -2.97
C ASP A 91 17.66 -16.86 -3.98
N SER A 92 17.59 -16.05 -5.04
CA SER A 92 18.68 -15.91 -6.02
C SER A 92 19.93 -15.20 -5.48
N HIS A 93 19.85 -14.48 -4.36
CA HIS A 93 20.99 -13.85 -3.70
C HIS A 93 21.80 -14.78 -2.78
N LYS A 94 21.67 -16.10 -2.91
CA LYS A 94 22.41 -17.13 -2.15
C LYS A 94 23.92 -17.22 -2.44
N ALA A 95 24.53 -16.22 -3.06
CA ALA A 95 25.97 -16.16 -3.31
C ALA A 95 26.66 -15.06 -2.49
N ALA A 96 26.54 -15.10 -1.16
CA ALA A 96 27.53 -14.66 -0.16
C ALA A 96 26.88 -14.60 1.24
N PRO A 97 27.58 -14.98 2.31
CA PRO A 97 27.07 -14.89 3.69
C PRO A 97 26.87 -13.44 4.19
N ALA A 98 27.25 -12.43 3.40
CA ALA A 98 27.16 -11.02 3.76
C ALA A 98 25.83 -10.33 3.36
N HIS A 99 24.99 -10.96 2.52
CA HIS A 99 23.80 -10.31 1.96
C HIS A 99 22.53 -11.15 2.18
N ARG A 100 22.15 -11.39 3.45
CA ARG A 100 20.82 -11.95 3.76
C ARG A 100 19.75 -10.95 3.31
N SER A 101 18.92 -11.33 2.36
CA SER A 101 17.81 -10.50 1.86
C SER A 101 16.87 -10.09 3.02
N VAL A 102 16.24 -8.92 2.91
CA VAL A 102 15.26 -8.43 3.91
C VAL A 102 14.15 -9.47 4.15
N THR A 103 13.78 -10.21 3.10
CA THR A 103 12.79 -11.29 3.15
C THR A 103 13.22 -12.43 4.08
N THR A 104 14.52 -12.77 4.10
CA THR A 104 15.10 -13.77 5.02
C THR A 104 15.05 -13.31 6.47
N TRP A 105 15.25 -12.02 6.74
CA TRP A 105 15.12 -11.48 8.10
C TRP A 105 13.67 -11.49 8.58
N ILE A 106 12.74 -11.13 7.69
CA ILE A 106 11.30 -11.16 8.02
C ILE A 106 10.84 -12.60 8.26
N SER A 107 11.25 -13.56 7.42
CA SER A 107 10.87 -14.97 7.63
C SER A 107 11.46 -15.55 8.92
N MET A 108 12.71 -15.19 9.25
CA MET A 108 13.34 -15.60 10.51
C MET A 108 12.64 -14.96 11.73
N GLY A 109 12.28 -13.68 11.65
CA GLY A 109 11.50 -13.01 12.70
C GLY A 109 10.15 -13.68 12.92
N LEU A 110 9.44 -14.03 11.83
CA LEU A 110 8.14 -14.70 11.91
C LEU A 110 8.24 -16.11 12.50
N ALA A 111 9.29 -16.87 12.15
CA ALA A 111 9.55 -18.18 12.75
C ALA A 111 9.83 -18.11 14.26
N ILE A 112 10.53 -17.05 14.71
CA ILE A 112 10.77 -16.80 16.14
C ILE A 112 9.46 -16.47 16.85
N GLU A 113 8.62 -15.61 16.28
CA GLU A 113 7.30 -15.28 16.84
C GLU A 113 6.41 -16.52 16.96
N GLU A 114 6.39 -17.39 15.94
CA GLU A 114 5.65 -18.66 15.99
C GLU A 114 6.15 -19.57 17.11
N ALA A 115 7.47 -19.70 17.28
CA ALA A 115 8.06 -20.50 18.37
C ALA A 115 7.70 -19.93 19.74
N GLN A 116 7.73 -18.60 19.91
CA GLN A 116 7.33 -17.93 21.15
C GLN A 116 5.85 -18.15 21.46
N ILE A 117 4.96 -18.03 20.47
CA ILE A 117 3.53 -18.29 20.64
C ILE A 117 3.30 -19.75 21.04
N ALA A 118 3.97 -20.70 20.38
CA ALA A 118 3.86 -22.12 20.71
C ALA A 118 4.32 -22.40 22.15
N LEU A 119 5.41 -21.77 22.59
CA LEU A 119 5.92 -21.88 23.96
C LEU A 119 4.95 -21.28 24.98
N VAL A 120 4.37 -20.11 24.70
CA VAL A 120 3.36 -19.48 25.57
C VAL A 120 2.11 -20.36 25.67
N ILE A 121 1.66 -20.98 24.57
CA ILE A 121 0.54 -21.92 24.59
C ILE A 121 0.86 -23.14 25.46
N LYS A 122 2.06 -23.72 25.34
CA LYS A 122 2.53 -24.82 26.19
C LYS A 122 2.53 -24.42 27.68
N LEU A 123 3.08 -23.26 28.01
CA LEU A 123 3.11 -22.73 29.39
C LEU A 123 1.70 -22.52 29.96
N ARG A 124 0.78 -21.97 29.16
CA ARG A 124 -0.62 -21.80 29.57
C ARG A 124 -1.33 -23.13 29.84
N ARG A 125 -1.01 -24.18 29.08
CA ARG A 125 -1.56 -25.54 29.29
C ARG A 125 -1.02 -26.21 30.57
N ILE A 126 0.23 -25.95 30.94
CA ILE A 126 0.87 -26.61 32.10
C ILE A 126 0.44 -25.98 33.44
N GLY A 127 0.08 -24.68 33.45
CA GLY A 127 -0.42 -24.00 34.66
C GLY A 127 0.66 -23.76 35.74
N ARG A 128 0.29 -23.09 36.85
CA ARG A 128 1.23 -22.59 37.89
C ARG A 128 1.97 -23.67 38.70
N ARG A 129 1.62 -24.96 38.59
CA ARG A 129 2.29 -26.06 39.31
C ARG A 129 3.01 -26.95 38.30
N THR A 130 4.28 -26.63 38.05
CA THR A 130 5.14 -27.42 37.16
C THR A 130 5.83 -28.52 37.95
N THR A 131 5.65 -29.78 37.55
CA THR A 131 6.44 -30.92 38.05
C THR A 131 7.79 -30.92 37.35
N GLY A 132 8.89 -31.31 38.02
CA GLY A 132 10.27 -31.12 37.55
C GLY A 132 10.57 -31.64 36.13
N THR A 133 9.83 -32.64 35.65
CA THR A 133 9.90 -33.18 34.29
C THR A 133 9.36 -32.23 33.21
N GLN A 134 8.33 -31.43 33.51
CA GLN A 134 7.76 -30.47 32.55
C GLN A 134 8.65 -29.24 32.33
N ARG A 135 9.61 -28.97 33.23
CA ARG A 135 10.58 -27.88 33.07
C ARG A 135 11.69 -28.24 32.08
N LEU A 136 12.05 -29.51 31.97
CA LEU A 136 13.06 -29.99 31.02
C LEU A 136 12.57 -29.86 29.56
N ASP A 137 11.28 -30.06 29.29
CA ASP A 137 10.70 -29.92 27.94
C ASP A 137 10.58 -28.47 27.44
N ILE A 138 10.84 -27.48 28.30
CA ILE A 138 10.77 -26.04 27.99
C ILE A 138 12.17 -25.44 27.77
N THR A 139 13.24 -26.16 28.17
CA THR A 139 14.65 -25.70 28.10
C THR A 139 15.34 -26.31 26.89
#